data_AF-A0A3M1SW08-F1
#
_entry.id   AF-A0A3M1SW08-F1
#
_cell.length_a   1.000
_cell.length_b   1.000
_cell.length_c   1.000
_cell.angle_alpha   90.00
_cell.angle_beta   90.00
_cell.angle_gamma   90.00
#
_symmetry.space_group_name_H-M   'P 1'
#
loop_
_entity.id
_entity.type
_entity.pdbx_description
1 polymer ?
#
loop_
_entity_poly.entity_id
_entity_poly.type
_entity_poly.pdbx_seq_one_letter_code
_entity_poly.pdbx_strand_id
1 'polypeptide(L)'
;MVGSRSRLLWMLMPLALLGCERGAEILSPRPDVTPRGDATAEAEHEDWYPEEIDPPEGTEYPVRLTPLPERLDGLPAGDQGYLNHAFSQVLAVARANLAVLRALGTEFHEEGLRSYDDAVEEALQNLEAEEVPGGLEPFHGELLAALELQRAFVEKAGAELGALRRREGLEGVQAAAKRQEALNAVRRHSVEGQAARARLLSAWSHLARRYEGRWSPALRRCLYQHLQALQSL
;
A
#
# COMPACT_ATOMS: atom_id res chain seq x y z
N MET A 1 -27.66 55.67 -3.21
CA MET A 1 -28.06 54.91 -2.00
C MET A 1 -26.84 54.17 -1.48
N VAL A 2 -26.62 54.31 -0.17
CA VAL A 2 -25.47 53.86 0.62
C VAL A 2 -25.67 52.42 1.09
N GLY A 3 -24.59 51.65 1.21
CA GLY A 3 -24.51 50.36 1.92
C GLY A 3 -23.38 49.48 1.37
N SER A 4 -22.12 49.57 1.81
CA SER A 4 -21.54 49.09 3.09
C SER A 4 -21.74 47.57 3.24
N ARG A 5 -20.76 46.66 3.42
CA ARG A 5 -19.43 46.64 4.06
C ARG A 5 -18.64 45.44 3.45
N SER A 6 -17.37 45.52 3.06
CA SER A 6 -16.12 45.48 3.86
C SER A 6 -15.84 44.18 4.66
N ARG A 7 -14.77 43.50 4.20
CA ARG A 7 -13.60 42.94 4.95
C ARG A 7 -13.63 41.51 5.51
N LEU A 8 -12.60 40.74 5.13
CA LEU A 8 -11.53 40.09 5.95
C LEU A 8 -11.14 38.76 5.28
N LEU A 9 -10.03 38.64 4.54
CA LEU A 9 -8.62 38.65 4.97
C LEU A 9 -8.34 37.66 6.12
N TRP A 10 -8.10 36.39 5.76
CA TRP A 10 -7.41 35.39 6.58
C TRP A 10 -6.07 35.12 5.88
N MET A 11 -5.01 35.86 6.18
CA MET A 11 -3.98 35.59 7.20
C MET A 11 -3.32 34.21 7.10
N LEU A 12 -2.13 34.28 6.50
CA LEU A 12 -0.94 33.45 6.68
C LEU A 12 -0.74 32.94 8.11
N MET A 13 -0.33 31.67 8.23
CA MET A 13 0.25 31.10 9.45
C MET A 13 1.66 30.57 9.13
N PRO A 14 2.72 31.18 9.68
CA PRO A 14 3.99 30.52 9.91
C PRO A 14 4.16 30.23 11.41
N LEU A 15 4.59 29.03 11.77
CA LEU A 15 5.19 28.80 13.07
C LEU A 15 6.26 27.71 12.98
N ALA A 16 7.50 28.20 12.95
CA ALA A 16 8.69 27.44 13.26
C ALA A 16 8.72 27.16 14.78
N LEU A 17 9.15 25.96 15.15
CA LEU A 17 9.71 25.68 16.47
C LEU A 17 11.08 25.02 16.27
N LEU A 18 12.12 25.85 16.44
CA LEU A 18 13.51 25.48 16.68
C LEU A 18 13.89 26.07 18.05
N GLY A 19 14.61 25.29 18.85
CA GLY A 19 15.29 25.72 20.10
C GLY A 19 15.41 24.56 21.10
N CYS A 20 16.56 23.86 21.18
CA CYS A 20 17.71 24.08 22.13
C CYS A 20 17.41 23.57 23.56
N GLU A 21 18.28 22.96 24.37
CA GLU A 21 19.62 22.32 24.31
C GLU A 21 19.81 21.59 25.68
N ARG A 22 20.67 20.56 25.70
CA ARG A 22 21.55 20.08 26.81
C ARG A 22 20.98 19.64 28.18
N GLY A 23 21.35 18.40 28.53
CA GLY A 23 22.18 18.14 29.73
C GLY A 23 21.61 17.23 30.82
N ALA A 24 22.01 15.95 30.81
CA ALA A 24 22.32 15.19 32.03
C ALA A 24 23.06 13.89 31.65
N GLU A 25 24.38 13.91 31.79
CA GLU A 25 25.21 12.71 31.94
C GLU A 25 24.80 11.98 33.22
N ILE A 26 24.39 10.71 33.10
CA ILE A 26 24.48 9.75 34.20
C ILE A 26 25.23 8.54 33.68
N LEU A 27 26.50 8.48 34.07
CA LEU A 27 27.36 7.31 33.96
C LEU A 27 26.78 6.20 34.84
N SER A 28 26.46 5.07 34.24
CA SER A 28 26.36 3.79 34.93
C SER A 28 27.01 2.72 34.06
N PRO A 29 27.86 1.85 34.64
CA PRO A 29 28.68 0.90 33.89
C PRO A 29 27.80 -0.14 33.22
N ARG A 30 27.86 -0.22 31.88
CA ARG A 30 27.27 -1.33 31.11
C ARG A 30 28.10 -2.60 31.39
N PRO A 31 27.45 -3.74 31.68
CA PRO A 31 28.15 -5.02 31.73
C PRO A 31 28.70 -5.36 30.34
N ASP A 32 29.93 -5.87 30.33
CA ASP A 32 30.60 -6.49 29.18
C ASP A 32 29.67 -7.54 28.56
N VAL A 33 29.05 -7.18 27.42
CA VAL A 33 28.45 -8.16 26.52
C VAL A 33 29.50 -8.44 25.47
N THR A 34 30.30 -9.47 25.73
CA THR A 34 31.13 -10.10 24.70
C THR A 34 30.26 -10.49 23.51
N PRO A 35 30.61 -10.10 22.26
CA PRO A 35 29.93 -10.62 21.09
C PRO A 35 30.32 -12.10 20.94
N ARG A 36 29.39 -13.02 21.20
CA ARG A 36 29.37 -14.31 20.48
C ARG A 36 28.88 -13.95 19.07
N GLY A 37 29.70 -13.99 18.03
CA GLY A 37 30.51 -15.14 17.63
C GLY A 37 29.72 -15.90 16.57
N ASP A 38 29.77 -15.35 15.36
CA ASP A 38 29.65 -15.96 14.02
C ASP A 38 28.69 -17.13 13.78
N ALA A 39 27.68 -16.86 12.95
CA ALA A 39 27.40 -17.64 11.74
C ALA A 39 26.59 -16.77 10.77
N THR A 40 27.28 -16.05 9.89
CA THR A 40 26.73 -15.60 8.60
C THR A 40 26.50 -16.83 7.73
N ALA A 41 25.43 -17.56 8.02
CA ALA A 41 24.77 -18.34 6.99
C ALA A 41 23.83 -17.35 6.30
N GLU A 42 24.21 -16.86 5.12
CA GLU A 42 23.25 -16.31 4.19
C GLU A 42 22.28 -17.46 3.87
N ALA A 43 21.19 -17.55 4.63
CA ALA A 43 20.08 -18.37 4.21
C ALA A 43 19.57 -17.69 2.93
N GLU A 44 19.88 -18.29 1.78
CA GLU A 44 19.18 -18.00 0.54
C GLU A 44 17.70 -18.26 0.83
N HIS A 45 16.94 -17.18 1.06
CA HIS A 45 15.50 -17.25 1.04
C HIS A 45 15.08 -17.37 -0.42
N GLU A 46 13.95 -18.03 -0.68
CA GLU A 46 13.36 -18.00 -2.01
C GLU A 46 13.04 -16.53 -2.35
N ASP A 47 13.36 -16.09 -3.55
CA ASP A 47 12.99 -14.75 -4.03
C ASP A 47 11.69 -14.88 -4.80
N TRP A 48 10.60 -14.41 -4.20
CA TRP A 48 9.27 -14.41 -4.82
C TRP A 48 9.01 -13.11 -5.59
N TYR A 49 9.90 -12.12 -5.47
CA TYR A 49 9.68 -10.82 -6.05
C TYR A 49 9.92 -10.88 -7.56
N PRO A 50 8.93 -10.46 -8.38
CA PRO A 50 9.03 -10.65 -9.82
C PRO A 50 10.10 -9.73 -10.43
N GLU A 51 10.77 -10.22 -11.48
CA GLU A 51 11.70 -9.41 -12.27
C GLU A 51 10.99 -8.23 -12.95
N GLU A 52 9.76 -8.45 -13.41
CA GLU A 52 8.94 -7.43 -14.07
C GLU A 52 7.89 -6.86 -13.12
N ILE A 53 7.97 -5.54 -12.90
CA ILE A 53 7.06 -4.81 -12.02
C ILE A 53 6.09 -3.92 -12.79
N ASP A 54 6.13 -3.94 -14.13
CA ASP A 54 5.37 -3.01 -14.97
C ASP A 54 3.86 -3.11 -14.73
N PRO A 55 3.16 -1.95 -14.74
CA PRO A 55 1.71 -1.96 -14.59
C PRO A 55 1.08 -2.70 -15.78
N PRO A 56 -0.11 -3.31 -15.61
CA PRO A 56 -0.82 -3.91 -16.73
C PRO A 56 -0.96 -2.95 -17.92
N GLU A 57 -0.88 -3.46 -19.14
CA GLU A 57 -0.89 -2.64 -20.37
C GLU A 57 -2.00 -1.60 -20.36
N GLY A 58 -1.70 -0.31 -20.55
CA GLY A 58 -2.69 0.77 -20.56
C GLY A 58 -3.19 1.20 -19.18
N THR A 59 -2.49 0.81 -18.11
CA THR A 59 -2.64 1.35 -16.75
C THR A 59 -1.34 2.04 -16.31
N GLU A 60 -1.41 2.82 -15.25
CA GLU A 60 -0.24 3.41 -14.60
C GLU A 60 -0.41 3.30 -13.08
N TYR A 61 0.68 3.04 -12.38
CA TYR A 61 0.69 3.17 -10.92
C TYR A 61 0.53 4.65 -10.53
N PRO A 62 -0.13 4.95 -9.39
CA PRO A 62 -0.25 6.33 -8.89
C PRO A 62 1.09 6.92 -8.44
N VAL A 63 2.12 6.08 -8.32
CA VAL A 63 3.46 6.40 -7.85
C VAL A 63 4.49 5.74 -8.75
N ARG A 64 5.67 6.35 -8.87
CA ARG A 64 6.80 5.71 -9.54
C ARG A 64 7.32 4.58 -8.66
N LEU A 65 6.93 3.34 -8.98
CA LEU A 65 7.50 2.16 -8.34
C LEU A 65 8.96 2.00 -8.74
N THR A 66 9.78 1.62 -7.76
CA THR A 66 11.14 1.14 -7.98
C THR A 66 11.17 -0.33 -7.57
N PRO A 67 11.82 -1.22 -8.35
CA PRO A 67 11.95 -2.62 -7.98
C PRO A 67 12.51 -2.78 -6.57
N LEU A 68 12.06 -3.82 -5.88
CA LEU A 68 12.66 -4.22 -4.62
C LEU A 68 14.12 -4.66 -4.90
N PRO A 69 15.11 -4.19 -4.13
CA PRO A 69 16.47 -4.67 -4.30
C PRO A 69 16.56 -6.14 -3.89
N GLU A 70 17.41 -6.92 -4.57
CA GLU A 70 17.65 -8.34 -4.28
C GLU A 70 18.04 -8.59 -2.82
N ARG A 71 18.70 -7.62 -2.19
CA ARG A 71 19.07 -7.66 -0.77
C ARG A 71 18.48 -6.47 -0.04
N LEU A 72 17.78 -6.74 1.06
CA LEU A 72 17.19 -5.69 1.91
C LEU A 72 18.18 -5.30 3.00
N ASP A 73 19.28 -4.66 2.57
CA ASP A 73 20.40 -4.30 3.44
C ASP A 73 19.95 -3.52 4.69
N GLY A 74 20.48 -3.95 5.84
CA GLY A 74 20.14 -3.40 7.15
C GLY A 74 18.98 -4.11 7.87
N LEU A 75 18.35 -5.10 7.24
CA LEU A 75 17.30 -5.93 7.84
C LEU A 75 17.82 -7.33 8.26
N PRO A 76 17.30 -7.93 9.35
CA PRO A 76 17.60 -9.33 9.70
C PRO A 76 17.20 -10.30 8.60
N ALA A 77 17.96 -11.38 8.36
CA ALA A 77 17.72 -12.32 7.25
C ALA A 77 16.28 -12.88 7.21
N GLY A 78 15.72 -13.29 8.36
CA GLY A 78 14.33 -13.76 8.43
C GLY A 78 13.30 -12.68 8.07
N ASP A 79 13.58 -11.42 8.41
CA ASP A 79 12.74 -10.29 8.01
C ASP A 79 12.87 -10.03 6.49
N GLN A 80 14.03 -10.30 5.88
CA GLN A 80 14.23 -10.07 4.45
C GLN A 80 13.35 -10.98 3.59
N GLY A 81 13.36 -12.30 3.87
CA GLY A 81 12.54 -13.27 3.14
C GLY A 81 11.05 -12.96 3.27
N TYR A 82 10.58 -12.76 4.51
CA TYR A 82 9.17 -12.42 4.74
C TYR A 82 8.75 -11.11 4.03
N LEU A 83 9.58 -10.05 4.09
CA LEU A 83 9.25 -8.80 3.41
C LEU A 83 9.33 -8.94 1.89
N ASN A 84 10.26 -9.71 1.34
CA ASN A 84 10.27 -10.06 -0.08
C ASN A 84 8.92 -10.66 -0.47
N HIS A 85 8.52 -11.75 0.16
CA HIS A 85 7.27 -12.45 -0.14
C HIS A 85 6.05 -11.54 0.02
N ALA A 86 5.96 -10.81 1.13
CA ALA A 86 4.83 -9.92 1.40
C ALA A 86 4.71 -8.80 0.36
N PHE A 87 5.83 -8.22 -0.08
CA PHE A 87 5.82 -7.17 -1.09
C PHE A 87 5.59 -7.70 -2.51
N SER A 88 5.90 -8.98 -2.78
CA SER A 88 5.47 -9.67 -4.00
C SER A 88 3.95 -9.80 -4.07
N GLN A 89 3.31 -10.21 -2.96
CA GLN A 89 1.84 -10.29 -2.89
C GLN A 89 1.19 -8.90 -3.01
N VAL A 90 1.75 -7.87 -2.37
CA VAL A 90 1.30 -6.48 -2.52
C VAL A 90 1.35 -6.03 -3.98
N LEU A 91 2.44 -6.34 -4.69
CA LEU A 91 2.59 -5.98 -6.11
C LEU A 91 1.58 -6.73 -6.99
N ALA A 92 1.39 -8.03 -6.77
CA ALA A 92 0.42 -8.85 -7.49
C ALA A 92 -1.00 -8.26 -7.36
N VAL A 93 -1.43 -7.95 -6.14
CA VAL A 93 -2.75 -7.35 -5.90
C VAL A 93 -2.83 -5.93 -6.46
N ALA A 94 -1.76 -5.13 -6.40
CA ALA A 94 -1.76 -3.79 -7.00
C ALA A 94 -1.97 -3.86 -8.52
N ARG A 95 -1.31 -4.80 -9.22
CA ARG A 95 -1.52 -5.04 -10.66
C ARG A 95 -2.94 -5.51 -10.95
N ALA A 96 -3.44 -6.49 -10.19
CA ALA A 96 -4.81 -6.97 -10.33
C ALA A 96 -5.84 -5.85 -10.13
N ASN A 97 -5.63 -4.98 -9.13
CA ASN A 97 -6.48 -3.83 -8.86
C ASN A 97 -6.54 -2.87 -10.06
N LEU A 98 -5.39 -2.52 -10.65
CA LEU A 98 -5.35 -1.67 -11.85
C LEU A 98 -6.10 -2.31 -13.03
N ALA A 99 -5.95 -3.63 -13.22
CA ALA A 99 -6.62 -4.37 -14.27
C ALA A 99 -8.15 -4.39 -14.09
N VAL A 100 -8.65 -4.74 -12.89
CA VAL A 100 -10.09 -4.82 -12.64
C VAL A 100 -10.75 -3.46 -12.76
N LEU A 101 -10.12 -2.39 -12.26
CA LEU A 101 -10.66 -1.03 -12.35
C LEU A 101 -10.89 -0.57 -13.80
N ARG A 102 -10.09 -1.06 -14.76
CA ARG A 102 -10.33 -0.81 -16.19
C ARG A 102 -11.40 -1.71 -16.78
N ALA A 103 -11.54 -2.93 -16.28
CA ALA A 103 -12.53 -3.89 -16.73
C ALA A 103 -13.95 -3.57 -16.24
N LEU A 104 -14.11 -2.91 -15.08
CA LEU A 104 -15.42 -2.65 -14.48
C LEU A 104 -16.36 -1.89 -15.44
N GLY A 105 -17.61 -2.35 -15.58
CA GLY A 105 -18.59 -1.73 -16.47
C GLY A 105 -18.28 -1.86 -17.96
N THR A 106 -17.30 -2.67 -18.36
CA THR A 106 -17.01 -3.02 -19.77
C THR A 106 -17.53 -4.41 -20.11
N GLU A 107 -17.28 -4.88 -21.34
CA GLU A 107 -17.54 -6.27 -21.72
C GLU A 107 -16.73 -7.28 -20.88
N PHE A 108 -15.53 -6.91 -20.43
CA PHE A 108 -14.64 -7.72 -19.59
C PHE A 108 -14.98 -7.66 -18.09
N HIS A 109 -16.12 -7.07 -17.72
CA HIS A 109 -16.48 -6.82 -16.32
C HIS A 109 -16.42 -8.06 -15.41
N GLU A 110 -17.06 -9.16 -15.84
CA GLU A 110 -17.16 -10.39 -15.04
C GLU A 110 -15.82 -11.12 -14.96
N GLU A 111 -15.05 -11.11 -16.05
CA GLU A 111 -13.71 -11.70 -16.11
C GLU A 111 -12.75 -10.92 -15.20
N GLY A 112 -12.74 -9.58 -15.30
CA GLY A 112 -11.90 -8.74 -14.47
C GLY A 112 -12.20 -8.86 -12.98
N LEU A 113 -13.48 -8.99 -12.61
CA LEU A 113 -13.86 -9.24 -11.21
C LEU A 113 -13.34 -10.58 -10.72
N ARG A 114 -13.51 -11.66 -11.49
CA ARG A 114 -13.03 -13.00 -11.12
C ARG A 114 -11.51 -13.03 -11.00
N SER A 115 -10.79 -12.53 -12.00
CA SER A 115 -9.32 -12.56 -11.99
C SER A 115 -8.73 -11.72 -10.85
N TYR A 116 -9.40 -10.64 -10.45
CA TYR A 116 -8.98 -9.89 -9.26
C TYR A 116 -9.26 -10.64 -7.96
N ASP A 117 -10.44 -11.26 -7.85
CA ASP A 117 -10.81 -12.05 -6.69
C ASP A 117 -9.83 -13.21 -6.46
N ASP A 118 -9.50 -13.94 -7.53
CA ASP A 118 -8.52 -15.02 -7.53
C ASP A 118 -7.14 -14.52 -7.05
N ALA A 119 -6.68 -13.37 -7.57
CA ALA A 119 -5.38 -12.81 -7.20
C ALA A 119 -5.32 -12.34 -5.73
N VAL A 120 -6.41 -11.76 -5.20
CA VAL A 120 -6.46 -11.36 -3.79
C VAL A 120 -6.56 -12.58 -2.88
N GLU A 121 -7.33 -13.59 -3.26
CA GLU A 121 -7.47 -14.83 -2.50
C GLU A 121 -6.14 -15.59 -2.43
N GLU A 122 -5.43 -15.72 -3.55
CA GLU A 122 -4.08 -16.30 -3.57
C GLU A 122 -3.10 -15.50 -2.69
N ALA A 123 -3.13 -14.17 -2.78
CA ALA A 123 -2.28 -13.31 -1.95
C ALA A 123 -2.57 -13.48 -0.44
N LEU A 124 -3.85 -13.56 -0.05
CA LEU A 124 -4.25 -13.80 1.33
C LEU A 124 -3.80 -15.18 1.81
N GLN A 125 -4.04 -16.23 1.03
CA GLN A 125 -3.63 -17.59 1.38
C GLN A 125 -2.11 -17.71 1.54
N ASN A 126 -1.35 -17.11 0.63
CA ASN A 126 0.12 -17.09 0.70
C ASN A 126 0.59 -16.36 1.95
N LEU A 127 0.06 -15.16 2.23
CA LEU A 127 0.41 -14.40 3.43
C LEU A 127 0.03 -15.16 4.71
N GLU A 128 -1.17 -15.72 4.81
CA GLU A 128 -1.60 -16.47 6.00
C GLU A 128 -0.74 -17.72 6.27
N ALA A 129 -0.15 -18.31 5.23
CA ALA A 129 0.75 -19.45 5.34
C ALA A 129 2.19 -19.07 5.74
N GLU A 130 2.57 -17.78 5.67
CA GLU A 130 3.92 -17.31 6.01
C GLU A 130 4.22 -17.44 7.50
N GLU A 131 5.45 -17.86 7.81
CA GLU A 131 5.98 -17.74 9.17
C GLU A 131 6.34 -16.28 9.45
N VAL A 132 5.52 -15.58 10.22
CA VAL A 132 5.73 -14.16 10.50
C VAL A 132 6.89 -13.96 11.49
N PRO A 133 7.96 -13.23 11.12
CA PRO A 133 9.06 -12.97 12.03
C PRO A 133 8.62 -12.14 13.25
N GLY A 134 9.23 -12.45 14.40
CA GLY A 134 8.90 -11.81 15.67
C GLY A 134 8.91 -10.28 15.60
N GLY A 135 7.78 -9.66 15.92
CA GLY A 135 7.54 -8.21 15.89
C GLY A 135 7.13 -7.63 14.52
N LEU A 136 6.87 -8.45 13.51
CA LEU A 136 6.21 -8.06 12.25
C LEU A 136 4.71 -8.42 12.22
N GLU A 137 4.19 -9.07 13.26
CA GLU A 137 2.78 -9.47 13.38
C GLU A 137 1.80 -8.28 13.23
N PRO A 138 2.08 -7.08 13.78
CA PRO A 138 1.21 -5.93 13.55
C PRO A 138 1.21 -5.45 12.10
N PHE A 139 2.36 -5.50 11.41
CA PHE A 139 2.42 -5.18 9.98
C PHE A 139 1.61 -6.21 9.18
N HIS A 140 1.82 -7.49 9.48
CA HIS A 140 1.14 -8.61 8.84
C HIS A 140 -0.39 -8.50 8.96
N GLY A 141 -0.91 -8.32 10.18
CA GLY A 141 -2.34 -8.22 10.42
C GLY A 141 -2.99 -7.00 9.75
N GLU A 142 -2.30 -5.85 9.74
CA GLU A 142 -2.80 -4.66 9.03
C GLU A 142 -2.76 -4.84 7.50
N LEU A 143 -1.80 -5.59 6.97
CA LEU A 143 -1.72 -5.92 5.55
C LEU A 143 -2.87 -6.85 5.12
N LEU A 144 -3.11 -7.95 5.83
CA LEU A 144 -4.23 -8.86 5.56
C LEU A 144 -5.57 -8.11 5.59
N ALA A 145 -5.82 -7.34 6.66
CA ALA A 145 -7.04 -6.55 6.79
C ALA A 145 -7.19 -5.50 5.67
N ALA A 146 -6.08 -4.92 5.19
CA ALA A 146 -6.14 -4.03 4.05
C ALA A 146 -6.60 -4.75 2.79
N LEU A 147 -6.03 -5.93 2.47
CA LEU A 147 -6.39 -6.71 1.28
C LEU A 147 -7.86 -7.13 1.28
N GLU A 148 -8.38 -7.59 2.42
CA GLU A 148 -9.81 -7.92 2.56
C GLU A 148 -10.72 -6.70 2.31
N LEU A 149 -10.36 -5.54 2.85
CA LEU A 149 -11.12 -4.30 2.64
C LEU A 149 -11.04 -3.84 1.17
N GLN A 150 -9.94 -4.10 0.48
CA GLN A 150 -9.83 -3.85 -0.96
C GLN A 150 -10.71 -4.81 -1.76
N ARG A 151 -10.75 -6.10 -1.40
CA ARG A 151 -11.67 -7.09 -1.98
C ARG A 151 -13.11 -6.60 -1.88
N ALA A 152 -13.54 -6.20 -0.68
CA ALA A 152 -14.87 -5.66 -0.43
C ALA A 152 -15.15 -4.35 -1.18
N PHE A 153 -14.16 -3.46 -1.32
CA PHE A 153 -14.28 -2.27 -2.14
C PHE A 153 -14.58 -2.62 -3.60
N VAL A 154 -13.78 -3.51 -4.20
CA VAL A 154 -13.91 -3.87 -5.62
C VAL A 154 -15.22 -4.60 -5.88
N GLU A 155 -15.67 -5.46 -4.96
CA GLU A 155 -16.98 -6.11 -5.05
C GLU A 155 -18.12 -5.07 -5.16
N LYS A 156 -18.11 -4.05 -4.29
CA LYS A 156 -19.10 -2.97 -4.32
C LYS A 156 -19.01 -2.12 -5.58
N ALA A 157 -17.79 -1.73 -5.96
CA ALA A 157 -17.55 -0.99 -7.20
C ALA A 157 -18.05 -1.80 -8.41
N GLY A 158 -17.80 -3.10 -8.40
CA GLY A 158 -18.26 -4.04 -9.41
C GLY A 158 -19.78 -4.08 -9.52
N ALA A 159 -20.47 -4.29 -8.39
CA ALA A 159 -21.92 -4.31 -8.36
C ALA A 159 -22.55 -3.02 -8.91
N GLU A 160 -22.00 -1.85 -8.53
CA GLU A 160 -22.50 -0.55 -8.98
C GLU A 160 -22.27 -0.33 -10.49
N LEU A 161 -21.04 -0.57 -10.98
CA LEU A 161 -20.69 -0.37 -12.38
C LEU A 161 -21.38 -1.41 -13.29
N GLY A 162 -21.55 -2.63 -12.81
CA GLY A 162 -22.34 -3.67 -13.50
C GLY A 162 -23.82 -3.29 -13.62
N ALA A 163 -24.41 -2.73 -12.54
CA ALA A 163 -25.78 -2.22 -12.59
C ALA A 163 -25.93 -1.02 -13.53
N LEU A 164 -24.94 -0.12 -13.58
CA LEU A 164 -24.91 0.99 -14.53
C LEU A 164 -24.89 0.49 -15.98
N ARG A 165 -24.00 -0.46 -16.31
CA ARG A 165 -23.92 -1.08 -17.65
C ARG A 165 -25.26 -1.65 -18.09
N ARG A 166 -25.96 -2.39 -17.21
CA ARG A 166 -27.26 -3.01 -17.52
C ARG A 166 -28.38 -1.98 -17.72
N ARG A 167 -28.40 -0.88 -16.96
CA ARG A 167 -29.46 0.14 -17.05
C ARG A 167 -29.32 1.04 -18.26
N GLU A 168 -28.08 1.40 -18.61
CA GLU A 168 -27.82 2.46 -19.58
C GLU A 168 -27.32 1.95 -20.93
N GLY A 169 -27.00 0.65 -21.07
CA GLY A 169 -26.55 0.08 -22.36
C GLY A 169 -25.33 0.80 -22.92
N LEU A 170 -24.38 1.13 -22.03
CA LEU A 170 -23.31 2.07 -22.32
C LEU A 170 -22.28 1.50 -23.30
N GLU A 171 -22.31 2.00 -24.54
CA GLU A 171 -21.27 1.80 -25.55
C GLU A 171 -20.64 3.14 -25.98
N GLY A 172 -19.38 3.09 -26.43
CA GLY A 172 -18.67 4.26 -26.98
C GLY A 172 -18.14 5.27 -25.96
N VAL A 173 -17.79 6.47 -26.41
CA VAL A 173 -17.03 7.46 -25.61
C VAL A 173 -17.83 7.98 -24.40
N GLN A 174 -19.16 8.12 -24.52
CA GLN A 174 -20.01 8.54 -23.41
C GLN A 174 -20.08 7.50 -22.28
N ALA A 175 -19.94 6.21 -22.63
CA ALA A 175 -19.84 5.12 -21.66
C ALA A 175 -18.61 5.28 -20.76
N ALA A 176 -17.46 5.61 -21.35
CA ALA A 176 -16.20 5.75 -20.63
C ALA A 176 -16.24 6.90 -19.62
N ALA A 177 -16.82 8.06 -20.00
CA ALA A 177 -16.94 9.21 -19.11
C ALA A 177 -17.85 8.92 -17.90
N LYS A 178 -19.03 8.32 -18.14
CA LYS A 178 -19.95 7.95 -17.05
C LYS A 178 -19.38 6.86 -16.15
N ARG A 179 -18.70 5.86 -16.73
CA ARG A 179 -17.98 4.84 -15.96
C ARG A 179 -16.94 5.47 -15.04
N GLN A 180 -16.14 6.39 -15.56
CA GLN A 180 -15.13 7.09 -14.76
C GLN A 180 -15.76 7.93 -13.66
N GLU A 181 -16.88 8.61 -13.94
CA GLU A 181 -17.63 9.36 -12.93
C GLU A 181 -18.17 8.46 -11.81
N ALA A 182 -18.79 7.34 -12.16
CA ALA A 182 -19.28 6.35 -11.20
C ALA A 182 -18.13 5.77 -10.36
N LEU A 183 -17.02 5.40 -10.99
CA LEU A 183 -15.85 4.91 -10.28
C LEU A 183 -15.30 5.96 -9.30
N ASN A 184 -15.22 7.23 -9.72
CA ASN A 184 -14.82 8.33 -8.85
C ASN A 184 -15.82 8.58 -7.70
N ALA A 185 -17.12 8.30 -7.90
CA ALA A 185 -18.11 8.38 -6.84
C ALA A 185 -17.91 7.26 -5.80
N VAL A 186 -17.75 6.01 -6.26
CA VAL A 186 -17.45 4.86 -5.39
C VAL A 186 -16.18 5.12 -4.57
N ARG A 187 -15.10 5.58 -5.22
CA ARG A 187 -13.83 5.88 -4.55
C ARG A 187 -13.95 6.94 -3.47
N ARG A 188 -14.73 8.00 -3.72
CA ARG A 188 -14.93 9.10 -2.74
C ARG A 188 -15.76 8.68 -1.54
N HIS A 189 -16.74 7.80 -1.74
CA HIS A 189 -17.74 7.47 -0.73
C HIS A 189 -17.60 6.08 -0.10
N SER A 190 -16.69 5.25 -0.60
CA SER A 190 -16.48 3.92 -0.02
C SER A 190 -15.79 4.01 1.34
N VAL A 191 -16.48 3.51 2.36
CA VAL A 191 -15.94 3.31 3.70
C VAL A 191 -14.83 2.25 3.66
N GLU A 192 -14.98 1.21 2.85
CA GLU A 192 -14.01 0.13 2.69
C GLU A 192 -12.70 0.65 2.09
N GLY A 193 -12.76 1.46 1.03
CA GLY A 193 -11.56 2.02 0.41
C GLY A 193 -10.80 2.95 1.35
N GLN A 194 -11.53 3.78 2.11
CA GLN A 194 -10.93 4.64 3.14
C GLN A 194 -10.30 3.82 4.28
N ALA A 195 -10.99 2.77 4.73
CA ALA A 195 -10.49 1.87 5.77
C ALA A 195 -9.26 1.10 5.28
N ALA A 196 -9.26 0.53 4.06
CA ALA A 196 -8.12 -0.15 3.47
C ALA A 196 -6.89 0.75 3.43
N ARG A 197 -7.06 2.01 3.01
CA ARG A 197 -5.98 2.99 3.02
C ARG A 197 -5.45 3.27 4.43
N ALA A 198 -6.33 3.38 5.42
CA ALA A 198 -5.91 3.56 6.80
C ALA A 198 -5.12 2.35 7.32
N ARG A 199 -5.53 1.12 6.96
CA ARG A 199 -4.80 -0.12 7.27
C ARG A 199 -3.41 -0.15 6.65
N LEU A 200 -3.27 0.21 5.37
CA LEU A 200 -1.95 0.29 4.70
C LEU A 200 -1.03 1.34 5.35
N LEU A 201 -1.58 2.48 5.79
CA LEU A 201 -0.80 3.47 6.54
C LEU A 201 -0.41 2.98 7.94
N SER A 202 -1.25 2.19 8.60
CA SER A 202 -0.94 1.53 9.87
C SER A 202 0.18 0.50 9.70
N ALA A 203 0.05 -0.37 8.70
CA ALA A 203 1.05 -1.35 8.29
C ALA A 203 2.41 -0.67 8.04
N TRP A 204 2.42 0.41 7.26
CA TRP A 204 3.62 1.22 7.04
C TRP A 204 4.21 1.76 8.34
N SER A 205 3.36 2.28 9.23
CA SER A 205 3.80 2.86 10.51
C SER A 205 4.47 1.81 11.40
N HIS A 206 3.97 0.57 11.39
CA HIS A 206 4.59 -0.54 12.11
C HIS A 206 5.98 -0.89 11.56
N LEU A 207 6.11 -1.04 10.23
CA LEU A 207 7.41 -1.27 9.59
C LEU A 207 8.38 -0.12 9.86
N ALA A 208 7.92 1.11 9.67
CA ALA A 208 8.77 2.30 9.79
C ALA A 208 9.33 2.49 11.20
N ARG A 209 8.52 2.19 12.22
CA ARG A 209 8.97 2.22 13.61
C ARG A 209 9.93 1.07 13.92
N ARG A 210 9.69 -0.14 13.38
CA ARG A 210 10.55 -1.30 13.64
C ARG A 210 11.97 -1.09 13.11
N TYR A 211 12.10 -0.51 11.93
CA TYR A 211 13.39 -0.35 11.23
C TYR A 211 13.91 1.09 11.24
N GLU A 212 13.44 1.91 12.17
CA GLU A 212 13.90 3.29 12.31
C GLU A 212 15.43 3.33 12.46
N GLY A 213 16.08 4.06 11.55
CA GLY A 213 17.55 4.18 11.51
C GLY A 213 18.32 2.95 11.03
N ARG A 214 17.65 1.86 10.61
CA ARG A 214 18.32 0.61 10.18
C ARG A 214 18.36 0.41 8.68
N TRP A 215 17.28 0.75 7.97
CA TRP A 215 17.22 0.64 6.51
C TRP A 215 17.77 1.89 5.80
N SER A 216 18.16 1.73 4.54
CA SER A 216 18.54 2.86 3.69
C SER A 216 17.32 3.74 3.33
N PRO A 217 17.51 5.04 3.05
CA PRO A 217 16.43 5.90 2.55
C PRO A 217 15.80 5.39 1.24
N ALA A 218 16.58 4.68 0.42
CA ALA A 218 16.12 4.08 -0.83
C ALA A 218 15.18 2.91 -0.58
N LEU A 219 15.58 1.96 0.28
CA LEU A 219 14.75 0.81 0.66
C LEU A 219 13.45 1.28 1.33
N ARG A 220 13.54 2.21 2.28
CA ARG A 220 12.39 2.82 2.93
C ARG A 220 11.39 3.37 1.91
N ARG A 221 11.88 4.11 0.91
CA ARG A 221 11.05 4.70 -0.13
C ARG A 221 10.42 3.62 -1.02
N CYS A 222 11.21 2.64 -1.45
CA CYS A 222 10.74 1.53 -2.28
C CYS A 222 9.58 0.78 -1.62
N LEU A 223 9.73 0.33 -0.36
CA LEU A 223 8.68 -0.38 0.37
C LEU A 223 7.42 0.49 0.52
N TYR A 224 7.59 1.78 0.83
CA TYR A 224 6.46 2.68 0.94
C TYR A 224 5.72 2.87 -0.39
N GLN A 225 6.45 2.98 -1.50
CA GLN A 225 5.87 3.11 -2.84
C GLN A 225 5.03 1.89 -3.23
N HIS A 226 5.40 0.68 -2.81
CA HIS A 226 4.58 -0.52 -3.04
C HIS A 226 3.24 -0.46 -2.30
N LEU A 227 3.25 -0.09 -1.02
CA LEU A 227 2.00 0.12 -0.28
C LEU A 227 1.16 1.23 -0.91
N GLN A 228 1.79 2.28 -1.45
CA GLN A 228 1.07 3.34 -2.17
C GLN A 228 0.52 2.89 -3.54
N ALA A 229 1.20 2.00 -4.26
CA ALA A 229 0.68 1.45 -5.50
C ALA A 229 -0.60 0.65 -5.27
N LEU A 230 -0.66 -0.07 -4.15
CA LEU A 230 -1.86 -0.76 -3.70
C LEU A 230 -2.99 0.21 -3.29
N GLN A 231 -2.66 1.41 -2.76
CA GLN A 231 -3.64 2.47 -2.45
C GLN A 231 -4.32 3.11 -3.68
N SER A 232 -4.14 2.57 -4.89
CA SER A 232 -4.82 3.02 -6.13
C SER A 232 -6.33 2.72 -6.13
N LEU A 233 -7.02 3.21 -5.10
CA LEU A 233 -8.47 3.34 -5.00
C LEU A 233 -8.81 4.82 -5.18
#